data_AF-A0AB39P4I1-F1
#
_entry.id   AF-A0AB39P4I1-F1
#
_cell.length_a   1.000
_cell.length_b   1.000
_cell.length_c   1.000
_cell.angle_alpha   90.00
_cell.angle_beta   90.00
_cell.angle_gamma   90.00
#
_symmetry.space_group_name_H-M   'P 1'
#
loop_
_entity.id
_entity.type
_entity.pdbx_description
1 polymer ?
#
loop_
_entity_poly.entity_id
_entity_poly.type
_entity_poly.pdbx_seq_one_letter_code
_entity_poly.pdbx_strand_id
1 'polypeptide(L)' 'MTSRGTRGNQAPAPLAGAYGATQGSGAPQKHVHSVTRTPNGNDYGRKLLRQHYLTSPHHR' A
#
# COMPACT_ATOMS: atom_id res chain seq x y z
N MET A 1 -34.22 11.67 -44.65
CA MET A 1 -34.41 10.69 -43.55
C MET A 1 -33.12 10.67 -42.72
N THR A 2 -33.02 11.54 -41.73
CA THR A 2 -31.80 11.81 -40.96
C THR A 2 -31.64 10.79 -39.83
N SER A 3 -30.53 10.05 -39.84
CA SER A 3 -30.18 9.05 -38.84
C SER A 3 -29.89 9.71 -37.49
N ARG A 4 -30.76 9.50 -36.51
CA ARG A 4 -30.57 9.92 -35.12
C ARG A 4 -29.59 8.95 -34.44
N GLY A 5 -28.32 9.33 -34.39
CA GLY A 5 -27.29 8.61 -33.63
C GLY A 5 -27.53 8.73 -32.14
N THR A 6 -27.92 7.63 -31.49
CA THR A 6 -28.01 7.50 -30.04
C THR A 6 -26.59 7.31 -29.48
N ARG A 7 -25.91 8.41 -29.13
CA ARG A 7 -24.74 8.32 -28.23
C ARG A 7 -25.25 8.07 -26.82
N GLY A 8 -25.50 6.80 -26.51
CA GLY A 8 -25.71 6.35 -25.14
C GLY A 8 -24.45 6.60 -24.31
N ASN A 9 -24.61 7.13 -23.11
CA ASN A 9 -23.52 7.27 -22.14
C ASN A 9 -22.87 5.91 -21.93
N GLN A 10 -21.57 5.79 -22.24
CA GLN A 10 -20.83 4.57 -21.96
C GLN A 10 -20.77 4.37 -20.45
N ALA A 11 -21.15 3.17 -19.99
CA ALA A 11 -21.04 2.81 -18.59
C ALA A 11 -19.58 2.89 -18.14
N PRO A 12 -19.28 3.35 -16.92
CA PRO A 12 -17.93 3.36 -16.40
C PRO A 12 -17.38 1.93 -16.40
N ALA A 13 -16.16 1.76 -16.90
CA ALA A 13 -15.46 0.48 -16.89
C ALA A 13 -15.41 -0.09 -15.46
N PRO A 14 -15.51 -1.43 -15.27
CA PRO A 14 -15.43 -2.01 -13.94
C PRO A 14 -14.04 -1.74 -13.34
N LEU A 15 -13.97 -0.81 -12.39
CA LEU A 15 -12.78 -0.60 -11.54
C LEU A 15 -12.56 -1.76 -10.56
N ALA A 16 -13.52 -2.70 -10.48
CA ALA A 16 -13.46 -3.88 -9.65
C ALA A 16 -12.38 -4.84 -10.16
N GLY A 17 -11.16 -4.67 -9.64
CA GLY A 17 -10.00 -5.52 -9.92
C GLY A 17 -8.70 -4.77 -10.21
N ALA A 18 -8.75 -3.46 -10.46
CA ALA A 18 -7.57 -2.67 -10.85
C ALA A 18 -6.49 -2.58 -9.76
N TYR A 19 -6.87 -2.79 -8.49
CA TYR A 19 -5.98 -2.72 -7.34
C TYR A 19 -6.18 -3.92 -6.42
N GLY A 20 -5.99 -5.15 -6.97
CA GLY A 20 -5.57 -6.34 -6.22
C GLY A 20 -6.36 -6.74 -4.96
N ALA A 21 -7.54 -6.18 -4.72
CA ALA A 21 -8.33 -6.42 -3.52
C ALA A 21 -9.23 -7.62 -3.76
N THR A 22 -8.66 -8.82 -3.77
CA THR A 22 -9.44 -10.03 -3.52
C THR A 22 -9.96 -9.90 -2.09
N GLN A 23 -11.28 -9.74 -1.93
CA GLN A 23 -11.97 -9.78 -0.63
C GLN A 23 -11.59 -11.08 0.07
N GLY A 24 -10.65 -11.02 1.03
CA GLY A 24 -10.20 -12.19 1.78
C GLY A 24 -8.74 -12.16 2.22
N SER A 25 -7.88 -11.37 1.58
CA SER A 25 -6.49 -11.23 2.01
C SER A 25 -6.39 -10.10 3.02
N GLY A 26 -6.06 -10.41 4.28
CA GLY A 26 -5.84 -9.41 5.32
C GLY A 26 -4.81 -8.34 4.90
N ALA A 27 -4.74 -7.24 5.66
CA ALA A 27 -3.86 -6.13 5.35
C ALA A 27 -2.42 -6.61 5.03
N PRO A 28 -1.76 -6.04 3.99
CA PRO A 28 -0.45 -6.48 3.58
C PRO A 28 0.57 -6.29 4.71
N GLN A 29 1.23 -7.38 5.11
CA GLN A 29 2.20 -7.40 6.23
C GLN A 29 3.61 -6.94 5.81
N LYS A 30 3.71 -6.16 4.73
CA LYS A 30 4.99 -5.66 4.21
C LYS A 30 5.22 -4.25 4.74
N HIS A 31 6.36 -4.05 5.42
CA HIS A 31 6.72 -2.77 6.02
C HIS A 31 8.07 -2.27 5.50
N VAL A 32 8.22 -0.95 5.39
CA VAL A 32 9.50 -0.30 5.08
C VAL A 32 9.99 0.40 6.35
N HIS A 33 11.22 0.11 6.76
CA HIS A 33 11.86 0.78 7.88
C HIS A 33 12.88 1.81 7.38
N SER A 34 12.80 3.03 7.90
CA SER A 34 13.82 4.06 7.72
C SER A 34 14.36 4.51 9.07
N VAL A 35 15.63 4.86 9.12
CA VAL A 35 16.31 5.39 10.30
C VAL A 35 16.99 6.69 9.87
N THR A 36 16.77 7.76 10.62
CA THR A 36 17.38 9.06 10.33
C THR A 36 18.51 9.32 11.32
N ARG A 37 19.66 9.71 10.78
CA ARG A 37 20.78 10.21 11.58
C ARG A 37 20.58 11.69 11.89
N THR A 38 20.69 12.06 13.14
CA THR A 38 20.77 13.46 13.55
C THR A 38 22.15 14.03 13.26
N PRO A 39 22.28 15.35 13.02
CA PRO A 39 23.58 15.98 12.75
C PRO A 39 24.63 15.75 13.85
N ASN A 40 24.20 15.57 15.10
CA ASN A 40 25.06 15.28 16.24
C ASN A 40 25.52 13.81 16.34
N GLY A 41 25.27 12.99 15.31
CA GLY A 41 25.81 11.63 15.19
C GLY A 41 24.95 10.52 15.80
N ASN A 42 23.81 10.84 16.40
CA ASN A 42 22.87 9.85 16.93
C ASN A 42 21.89 9.38 15.83
N ASP A 43 21.34 8.17 15.96
CA ASP A 43 20.29 7.68 15.06
C ASP A 43 18.95 7.58 15.79
N TYR A 44 17.95 8.32 15.33
CA TYR A 44 16.58 8.15 15.81
C TYR A 44 15.98 6.90 15.16
N GLY A 45 15.83 5.85 15.97
CA GLY A 45 15.12 4.65 15.56
C GLY A 45 15.97 3.39 15.46
N ARG A 46 17.31 3.47 15.52
CA ARG A 46 18.16 2.25 15.45
C ARG A 46 17.85 1.24 16.57
N LYS A 47 17.68 1.72 17.81
CA LYS A 47 17.34 0.85 18.95
C LYS A 47 15.93 0.27 18.84
N LEU A 48 14.96 1.08 18.40
CA LEU A 48 13.58 0.65 18.20
C LEU A 48 13.45 -0.36 17.05
N LEU A 49 14.20 -0.15 15.97
CA LEU A 49 14.27 -1.09 14.85
C LEU A 49 14.92 -2.41 15.28
N ARG A 50 16.01 -2.35 16.05
CA ARG A 50 16.62 -3.54 16.63
C ARG A 50 15.62 -4.29 17.52
N GLN A 51 14.88 -3.59 18.39
CA GLN A 51 13.84 -4.20 19.22
C GLN A 51 12.78 -4.89 18.36
N HIS A 52 12.30 -4.22 17.30
CA HIS A 52 11.31 -4.76 16.38
C HIS A 52 11.75 -6.10 15.76
N TYR A 53 13.00 -6.20 15.28
CA TYR A 53 13.53 -7.48 14.78
C TYR A 53 13.59 -8.58 15.84
N LEU A 54 13.86 -8.24 17.10
CA LEU A 54 14.00 -9.22 18.17
C LEU A 54 12.66 -9.70 18.73
N THR A 55 11.63 -8.86 18.70
CA THR A 55 10.36 -9.16 19.41
C THR A 55 9.14 -9.30 18.52
N SER A 56 9.21 -8.92 17.25
CA SER A 56 8.04 -9.02 16.38
C SER A 56 7.80 -10.44 15.87
N PRO A 57 6.57 -10.98 16.01
CA PRO A 57 6.24 -12.35 15.58
C PRO A 57 6.45 -12.61 14.08
N HIS A 58 6.40 -11.55 13.26
CA HIS A 58 6.51 -11.61 11.81
C HIS A 58 7.95 -11.52 11.27
N HIS A 59 8.97 -11.50 12.14
CA HIS A 59 10.39 -11.47 11.76
C HIS A 59 11.17 -12.74 12.15
N ARG A 60 10.45 -13.87 12.36
CA ARG A 60 11.04 -15.20 12.55
C ARG A 60 11.35 -15.88 11.22
#